data_AF-A0A1Y5SST3-F1
#
_entry.id   AF-A0A1Y5SST3-F1
#
_cell.length_a   1.000
_cell.length_b   1.000
_cell.length_c   1.000
_cell.angle_alpha   90.00
_cell.angle_beta   90.00
_cell.angle_gamma   90.00
#
_symmetry.space_group_name_H-M   'P 1'
#
loop_
_entity.id
_entity.type
_entity.pdbx_description
1 polymer ?
#
loop_
_entity_poly.entity_id
_entity_poly.type
_entity_poly.pdbx_seq_one_letter_code
_entity_poly.pdbx_strand_id
1 'polypeptide(L)'
;MAYATSQDMIDRFSEQQLVEVTDPEILTIKVAALDRALEDASDEIDGYLEGRYRLPLQSPPRSLRILACNIAMYRLLSLRQIDVMEDQRQRYEDAIKYLRAVANGDINLGLNQAGQTVDPAGGPTLVAGPERTFSRDRLKGF
;
A
#
# COMPACT_ATOMS: atom_id res chain seq x y z
N MET A 1 1.68 4.94 12.76
CA MET A 1 2.58 3.81 13.12
C MET A 1 3.14 3.25 11.82
N ALA A 2 4.43 2.93 11.73
CA ALA A 2 5.00 2.47 10.46
C ALA A 2 4.47 1.10 10.03
N TYR A 3 4.04 0.96 8.77
CA TYR A 3 3.56 -0.30 8.19
C TYR A 3 4.67 -1.26 7.75
N ALA A 4 5.89 -0.75 7.64
CA ALA A 4 7.09 -1.47 7.23
C ALA A 4 8.27 -1.04 8.09
N THR A 5 9.27 -1.91 8.16
CA THR A 5 10.50 -1.68 8.95
C THR A 5 11.68 -1.37 8.04
N SER A 6 12.73 -0.76 8.60
CA SER A 6 14.00 -0.60 7.88
C SER A 6 14.57 -1.93 7.37
N GLN A 7 14.32 -3.05 8.06
CA GLN A 7 14.73 -4.37 7.59
C GLN A 7 13.99 -4.78 6.30
N ASP A 8 12.69 -4.46 6.17
CA ASP A 8 11.94 -4.74 4.95
C ASP A 8 12.49 -3.96 3.74
N MET A 9 13.06 -2.77 3.98
CA MET A 9 13.77 -2.00 2.94
C MET A 9 15.09 -2.68 2.55
N ILE A 10 15.88 -3.12 3.54
CA ILE A 10 17.17 -3.82 3.33
C ILE A 10 16.96 -5.14 2.58
N ASP A 11 15.91 -5.89 2.90
CA ASP A 11 15.60 -7.17 2.25
C ASP A 11 15.11 -6.99 0.81
N ARG A 12 14.62 -5.79 0.45
CA ARG A 12 13.95 -5.52 -0.84
C ARG A 12 14.80 -4.71 -1.81
N PHE A 13 15.67 -3.85 -1.32
CA PHE A 13 16.53 -2.98 -2.11
C PHE A 13 18.01 -3.30 -1.84
N SER A 14 18.88 -3.01 -2.81
CA SER A 14 20.31 -3.26 -2.61
C SER A 14 20.89 -2.28 -1.59
N GLU A 15 21.85 -2.75 -0.79
CA GLU A 15 22.54 -1.93 0.20
C GLU A 15 23.16 -0.66 -0.42
N GLN A 16 23.74 -0.77 -1.62
CA GLN A 16 24.29 0.37 -2.35
C GLN A 16 23.24 1.46 -2.64
N GLN A 17 22.04 1.05 -3.09
CA GLN A 17 20.95 1.99 -3.32
C GLN A 17 20.51 2.65 -2.02
N LEU A 18 20.40 1.88 -0.93
CA LEU A 18 19.99 2.42 0.36
C LEU A 18 21.01 3.40 0.95
N VAL A 19 22.31 3.15 0.79
CA VAL A 19 23.36 4.10 1.18
C VAL A 19 23.23 5.40 0.39
N GLU A 20 23.10 5.30 -0.93
CA GLU A 20 23.02 6.47 -1.81
C GLU A 20 21.82 7.37 -1.49
N VAL A 21 20.65 6.78 -1.23
CA VAL A 21 19.43 7.55 -0.94
C VAL A 21 19.37 8.05 0.50
N THR A 22 20.02 7.36 1.45
CA THR A 22 19.98 7.74 2.87
C THR A 22 21.04 8.77 3.23
N ASP A 23 22.29 8.52 2.87
CA ASP A 23 23.42 9.43 3.10
C ASP A 23 24.65 9.02 2.27
N PRO A 24 24.93 9.68 1.13
CA PRO A 24 26.07 9.33 0.28
C PRO A 24 27.43 9.62 0.93
N GLU A 25 27.47 10.47 1.96
CA GLU A 25 28.73 10.86 2.64
C GLU A 25 29.20 9.83 3.67
N ILE A 26 28.28 9.04 4.25
CA ILE A 26 28.56 8.17 5.41
C ILE A 26 28.89 6.73 4.98
N LEU A 27 28.78 6.41 3.68
CA LEU A 27 29.03 5.06 3.11
C LEU A 27 28.33 3.91 3.86
N THR A 28 27.30 4.23 4.66
CA THR A 28 26.59 3.31 5.55
C THR A 28 25.11 3.66 5.54
N ILE A 29 24.24 2.66 5.63
CA ILE A 29 22.79 2.87 5.66
C ILE A 29 22.41 3.67 6.91
N LYS A 30 21.83 4.85 6.70
CA LYS A 30 21.30 5.65 7.81
C LYS A 30 19.88 5.19 8.14
N VAL A 31 19.78 4.21 9.04
CA VAL A 31 18.51 3.60 9.47
C VAL A 31 17.48 4.65 9.91
N ALA A 32 17.91 5.70 10.63
CA ALA A 32 17.02 6.79 11.04
C ALA A 32 16.39 7.57 9.86
N ALA A 33 17.04 7.63 8.70
CA ALA A 33 16.46 8.24 7.50
C ALA A 33 15.42 7.32 6.84
N LEU A 34 15.67 6.00 6.86
CA LEU A 34 14.69 5.01 6.40
C LEU A 34 13.46 5.00 7.27
N ASP A 35 13.61 4.96 8.60
CA ASP A 35 12.49 4.94 9.54
C ASP A 35 11.60 6.18 9.37
N ARG A 36 12.19 7.37 9.24
CA ARG A 36 11.43 8.61 8.95
C ARG A 36 10.66 8.54 7.63
N ALA A 37 11.30 8.04 6.57
CA ALA A 37 10.62 7.90 5.28
C ALA A 37 9.48 6.88 5.33
N LEU A 38 9.63 5.81 6.12
CA LEU A 38 8.60 4.80 6.34
C LEU A 38 7.46 5.32 7.21
N GLU A 39 7.74 6.14 8.23
CA GLU A 39 6.74 6.83 9.03
C GLU A 39 5.90 7.77 8.16
N ASP A 40 6.55 8.66 7.40
CA ASP A 40 5.84 9.57 6.50
C ASP A 40 4.99 8.82 5.45
N ALA A 41 5.53 7.74 4.88
CA ALA A 41 4.80 6.91 3.92
C ALA A 41 3.59 6.23 4.57
N SER A 42 3.70 5.88 5.85
CA SER A 42 2.61 5.25 6.59
C SER A 42 1.51 6.25 6.94
N ASP A 43 1.88 7.48 7.31
CA ASP A 43 0.93 8.57 7.54
C ASP A 43 0.17 8.93 6.24
N GLU A 44 0.86 8.87 5.09
CA GLU A 44 0.23 9.05 3.78
C GLU A 44 -0.77 7.92 3.47
N ILE A 45 -0.41 6.66 3.74
CA ILE A 45 -1.32 5.51 3.61
C ILE A 45 -2.53 5.69 4.54
N ASP A 46 -2.31 6.08 5.79
CA ASP A 46 -3.36 6.31 6.78
C ASP A 46 -4.37 7.35 6.29
N GLY A 47 -3.93 8.44 5.66
CA GLY A 47 -4.81 9.44 5.05
C GLY A 47 -5.74 8.90 3.96
N TYR A 48 -5.38 7.83 3.25
CA TYR A 48 -6.29 7.16 2.30
C TYR A 48 -7.23 6.16 2.99
N LEU A 49 -6.82 5.59 4.12
CA LEU A 49 -7.57 4.54 4.81
C LEU A 49 -8.56 5.08 5.84
N GLU A 50 -8.32 6.27 6.40
CA GLU A 50 -9.15 6.87 7.46
C GLU A 50 -10.63 7.03 7.07
N GLY A 51 -10.90 7.22 5.76
CA GLY A 51 -12.27 7.34 5.25
C GLY A 51 -13.08 6.04 5.31
N ARG A 52 -12.43 4.89 5.48
CA ARG A 52 -13.08 3.56 5.36
C ARG A 52 -12.79 2.61 6.52
N TYR A 53 -11.61 2.68 7.13
CA TYR A 53 -11.18 1.78 8.20
C TYR A 53 -10.88 2.55 9.48
N ARG A 54 -11.06 1.90 10.62
CA ARG A 54 -10.59 2.43 11.90
C ARG A 54 -9.09 2.26 12.03
N LEU A 55 -8.40 3.38 12.24
CA LEU A 55 -6.97 3.43 12.52
C LEU A 55 -6.73 3.56 14.05
N PRO A 56 -5.63 3.00 14.58
CA PRO A 56 -4.62 2.20 13.88
C PRO A 56 -5.14 0.80 13.52
N LEU A 57 -4.73 0.29 12.35
CA LEU A 57 -5.05 -1.09 11.95
C LEU A 57 -4.40 -2.09 12.91
N GLN A 58 -5.17 -3.07 13.41
CA GLN A 58 -4.62 -4.05 14.35
C GLN A 58 -3.73 -5.10 13.68
N SER A 59 -4.05 -5.47 12.44
CA SER A 59 -3.27 -6.45 11.67
C SER A 59 -3.17 -5.99 10.22
N PRO A 60 -2.22 -5.09 9.89
CA PRO A 60 -2.06 -4.60 8.54
C PRO A 60 -1.64 -5.72 7.58
N PRO A 61 -2.27 -5.84 6.41
CA PRO A 61 -1.92 -6.86 5.44
C PRO A 61 -0.54 -6.60 4.83
N ARG A 62 0.10 -7.68 4.35
CA ARG A 62 1.44 -7.60 3.72
C ARG A 62 1.50 -6.69 2.49
N SER A 63 0.36 -6.45 1.84
CA SER A 63 0.26 -5.48 0.74
C SER A 63 0.61 -4.07 1.18
N LEU A 64 0.11 -3.59 2.33
CA LEU A 64 0.42 -2.25 2.86
C LEU A 64 1.91 -2.09 3.14
N ARG A 65 2.58 -3.15 3.60
CA ARG A 65 4.03 -3.15 3.82
C ARG A 65 4.80 -2.87 2.52
N ILE A 66 4.43 -3.56 1.44
CA ILE A 66 5.08 -3.38 0.13
C ILE A 66 4.83 -1.96 -0.41
N LEU A 67 3.61 -1.45 -0.24
CA LEU A 67 3.24 -0.10 -0.65
C LEU A 67 4.03 0.95 0.13
N ALA A 68 4.15 0.80 1.45
CA ALA A 68 4.94 1.68 2.31
C ALA A 68 6.42 1.72 1.89
N CYS A 69 7.03 0.56 1.60
CA CYS A 69 8.40 0.51 1.09
C CYS A 69 8.57 1.26 -0.24
N ASN A 70 7.65 1.06 -1.20
CA ASN A 70 7.72 1.72 -2.50
C ASN A 70 7.56 3.25 -2.38
N ILE A 71 6.62 3.71 -1.56
CA ILE A 71 6.39 5.15 -1.32
C ILE A 71 7.59 5.78 -0.61
N ALA A 72 8.13 5.12 0.43
CA ALA A 72 9.31 5.58 1.14
C ALA A 72 10.54 5.69 0.21
N MET A 73 10.76 4.69 -0.64
CA MET A 73 11.87 4.71 -1.60
C MET A 73 11.76 5.86 -2.60
N TYR A 74 10.57 6.07 -3.18
CA TYR A 74 10.32 7.17 -4.11
C TYR A 74 10.58 8.53 -3.45
N ARG A 75 10.11 8.72 -2.22
CA ARG A 75 10.36 9.95 -1.44
C ARG A 75 11.83 10.19 -1.18
N LEU A 76 12.58 9.15 -0.78
CA LEU A 76 14.02 9.27 -0.55
C LEU A 76 14.79 9.65 -1.83
N LEU A 77 14.45 9.03 -2.96
CA LEU A 77 15.01 9.38 -4.27
C LEU A 77 14.69 10.84 -4.65
N SER A 78 13.43 11.25 -4.47
CA SER A 78 12.97 12.60 -4.78
C SER A 78 13.64 13.68 -3.91
N LEU A 79 13.81 13.43 -2.61
CA LEU A 79 14.51 14.33 -1.69
C LEU A 79 15.98 14.54 -2.07
N ARG A 80 16.61 13.51 -2.63
CA ARG A 80 18.02 13.56 -3.06
C ARG A 80 18.22 14.06 -4.48
N GLN A 81 17.14 14.33 -5.22
CA GLN A 81 17.20 14.69 -6.64
C GLN A 81 18.00 13.68 -7.47
N ILE A 82 18.03 12.41 -7.03
CA ILE A 82 18.58 11.30 -7.81
C ILE A 82 17.60 11.03 -8.93
N ASP A 83 18.10 10.75 -10.13
CA ASP A 83 17.24 10.43 -11.28
C ASP A 83 16.32 9.27 -10.90
N VAL A 84 15.04 9.61 -10.71
CA VAL A 84 14.03 8.62 -10.35
C VAL A 84 13.83 7.75 -11.57
N MET A 85 14.34 6.53 -11.50
CA MET A 85 14.10 5.50 -12.50
C MET A 85 12.60 5.41 -12.78
N GLU A 86 12.24 5.33 -14.06
CA GLU A 86 10.83 5.27 -14.50
C GLU A 86 10.05 4.15 -13.78
N ASP A 87 10.70 3.00 -13.53
CA ASP A 87 10.14 1.89 -12.75
C ASP A 87 9.76 2.28 -11.31
N GLN A 88 10.57 3.08 -10.61
CA GLN A 88 10.27 3.51 -9.24
C GLN A 88 9.10 4.50 -9.19
N ARG A 89 9.06 5.41 -10.16
CA ARG A 89 7.93 6.33 -10.33
C ARG A 89 6.65 5.55 -10.64
N GLN A 90 6.70 4.58 -11.55
CA GLN A 90 5.56 3.74 -11.91
C GLN A 90 5.03 2.98 -10.69
N ARG A 91 5.92 2.37 -9.88
CA ARG A 91 5.55 1.68 -8.63
C ARG A 91 4.89 2.62 -7.61
N TYR A 92 5.37 3.85 -7.50
CA TYR A 92 4.74 4.86 -6.66
C TYR A 92 3.34 5.23 -7.18
N GLU A 93 3.21 5.52 -8.48
CA GLU A 93 1.92 5.86 -9.09
C GLU A 93 0.91 4.71 -8.95
N ASP A 94 1.34 3.46 -9.12
CA ASP A 94 0.50 2.27 -8.95
C ASP A 94 0.14 2.03 -7.48
N ALA A 95 1.02 2.37 -6.54
CA ALA A 95 0.70 2.35 -5.12
C ALA A 95 -0.40 3.37 -4.78
N ILE A 96 -0.28 4.61 -5.28
CA ILE A 96 -1.31 5.64 -5.09
C ILE A 96 -2.64 5.25 -5.75
N LYS A 97 -2.61 4.67 -6.95
CA LYS A 97 -3.83 4.15 -7.62
C LYS A 97 -4.50 3.06 -6.77
N TYR A 98 -3.72 2.13 -6.23
CA TYR A 98 -4.24 1.08 -5.36
C TYR A 98 -4.89 1.66 -4.09
N LEU A 99 -4.22 2.60 -3.41
CA LEU A 99 -4.75 3.25 -2.21
C LEU A 99 -6.04 4.03 -2.50
N ARG A 100 -6.11 4.72 -3.64
CA ARG A 100 -7.36 5.38 -4.08
C ARG A 100 -8.48 4.38 -4.35
N ALA A 101 -8.19 3.25 -5.00
CA ALA A 101 -9.18 2.21 -5.23
C ALA A 101 -9.68 1.57 -3.91
N VAL A 102 -8.81 1.45 -2.91
CA VAL A 102 -9.20 1.04 -1.55
C VAL A 102 -10.08 2.09 -0.87
N ALA A 103 -9.71 3.37 -0.96
CA ALA A 103 -10.49 4.48 -0.41
C ALA A 103 -11.89 4.57 -1.04
N ASN A 104 -11.99 4.40 -2.36
CA ASN A 104 -13.25 4.34 -3.11
C ASN A 104 -14.08 3.09 -2.80
N GLY A 105 -13.43 2.02 -2.32
CA GLY A 105 -14.08 0.76 -2.00
C GLY A 105 -14.12 -0.28 -3.11
N ASP A 106 -13.42 -0.03 -4.22
CA ASP A 106 -13.27 -0.95 -5.32
C ASP A 106 -12.40 -2.16 -4.92
N ILE A 107 -11.42 -1.93 -4.04
CA ILE A 107 -10.53 -2.96 -3.50
C ILE A 107 -10.75 -3.08 -1.99
N ASN A 108 -10.88 -4.32 -1.52
CA ASN A 108 -11.00 -4.62 -0.10
C ASN A 108 -9.68 -5.19 0.42
N LEU A 109 -9.19 -4.70 1.56
CA LEU A 109 -7.91 -5.10 2.14
C LEU A 109 -7.95 -6.49 2.81
N GLY A 110 -9.05 -7.23 2.69
CA GLY A 110 -9.31 -8.44 3.48
C GLY A 110 -9.53 -8.13 4.97
N LEU A 111 -9.80 -6.87 5.30
CA LEU A 111 -10.10 -6.38 6.63
C LEU A 111 -11.59 -6.10 6.75
N ASN A 112 -12.17 -6.39 7.92
CA ASN A 112 -13.51 -5.87 8.24
C ASN A 112 -13.43 -4.35 8.53
N GLN A 113 -14.58 -3.66 8.61
CA GLN A 113 -14.62 -2.22 8.93
C GLN A 113 -13.98 -1.86 10.30
N ALA A 114 -13.77 -2.86 11.16
CA ALA A 114 -13.07 -2.72 12.43
C ALA A 114 -11.54 -2.88 12.31
N GLY A 115 -10.99 -3.04 11.10
CA GLY A 115 -9.54 -3.17 10.87
C GLY A 115 -8.95 -4.52 11.29
N GLN A 116 -9.79 -5.55 11.43
CA GLN A 116 -9.39 -6.91 11.78
C GLN A 116 -9.37 -7.79 10.53
N THR A 117 -8.40 -8.71 10.46
CA THR A 117 -8.33 -9.72 9.39
C THR A 117 -9.57 -10.58 9.39
N VAL A 118 -10.25 -10.63 8.24
CA VAL A 118 -11.33 -11.60 8.04
C VAL A 118 -10.68 -12.92 7.69
N ASP A 119 -10.77 -13.90 8.58
CA ASP A 119 -10.30 -15.26 8.30
C ASP A 119 -11.01 -15.76 7.03
N PRO A 120 -10.29 -16.20 5.97
CA PRO A 120 -10.91 -16.73 4.77
C PRO A 120 -11.39 -18.16 5.04
N ALA A 121 -12.31 -18.33 5.99
CA ALA A 121 -13.10 -19.54 6.14
C ALA A 121 -14.22 -19.54 5.07
N GLY A 122 -13.84 -19.79 3.82
CA GLY A 122 -14.71 -20.33 2.78
C GLY A 122 -15.35 -19.34 1.79
N GLY A 123 -14.79 -19.31 0.57
CA GLY A 123 -15.54 -19.02 -0.66
C GLY A 123 -15.20 -17.71 -1.37
N PRO A 124 -15.27 -17.68 -2.72
CA PRO A 124 -14.90 -16.50 -3.50
C PRO A 124 -15.83 -15.33 -3.16
N THR A 125 -15.25 -14.19 -2.84
CA THR A 125 -15.98 -12.93 -2.66
C THR A 125 -16.62 -12.54 -3.99
N LEU A 126 -17.88 -12.92 -4.17
CA LEU A 126 -18.74 -12.37 -5.22
C LEU A 126 -18.98 -10.90 -4.87
N VAL A 127 -18.34 -10.01 -5.63
CA VAL A 127 -18.73 -8.61 -5.70
C VAL A 127 -20.17 -8.58 -6.21
N ALA A 128 -21.11 -8.34 -5.30
CA ALA A 128 -22.52 -8.15 -5.62
C ALA A 128 -22.68 -6.80 -6.33
N GLY A 129 -22.48 -6.79 -7.65
CA GLY A 129 -23.00 -5.74 -8.51
C GLY A 129 -24.53 -5.67 -8.41
N PRO A 130 -25.15 -4.53 -8.78
CA PRO A 130 -26.60 -4.35 -8.67
C PRO A 130 -27.34 -5.48 -9.39
N GLU A 131 -28.44 -5.92 -8.77
CA GLU A 131 -29.24 -7.08 -9.16
C GLU A 131 -29.51 -7.10 -10.67
N ARG A 132 -29.09 -8.17 -11.37
CA ARG A 132 -29.25 -8.28 -12.82
C ARG A 132 -30.75 -8.43 -13.15
N THR A 133 -31.37 -7.36 -13.63
CA THR A 133 -32.81 -7.25 -13.96
C THR A 133 -33.29 -8.21 -15.08
N PHE A 134 -32.40 -8.95 -15.74
CA PHE A 134 -32.74 -9.89 -16.81
C PHE A 134 -32.38 -11.33 -16.43
N SER A 135 -33.25 -11.97 -15.65
CA SER A 135 -33.25 -13.44 -15.50
C SER A 135 -34.20 -14.07 -16.52
N ARG A 136 -33.75 -15.13 -17.20
CA ARG A 136 -34.49 -15.91 -18.21
C ARG A 136 -35.86 -16.41 -17.72
N ASP A 137 -36.07 -16.46 -16.41
CA ASP A 137 -37.32 -16.85 -15.75
C ASP A 137 -38.47 -15.84 -15.93
N ARG A 138 -38.18 -14.53 -16.14
CA ARG A 138 -39.22 -13.49 -16.34
C ARG A 138 -39.70 -13.34 -17.78
N LEU A 139 -39.28 -14.21 -18.70
CA LEU A 139 -39.59 -14.14 -20.14
C LEU A 139 -40.65 -15.18 -20.61
N LYS A 140 -41.58 -15.57 -19.74
CA LYS A 140 -42.79 -16.32 -20.13
C LYS A 140 -44.04 -15.50 -19.84
N GLY A 141 -44.46 -14.71 -20.83
CA GLY A 141 -45.65 -13.88 -20.70
C GLY A 141 -46.00 -12.99 -21.90
N PHE A 142 -45.63 -13.40 -23.12
CA PHE A 142 -46.22 -12.91 -24.37
C PHE A 142 -46.67 -14.10 -25.20
#